data_AF-A0A971Y963-F1
#
_entry.id   AF-A0A971Y963-F1
#
_cell.length_a   1.000
_cell.length_b   1.000
_cell.length_c   1.000
_cell.angle_alpha   90.00
_cell.angle_beta   90.00
_cell.angle_gamma   90.00
#
_symmetry.space_group_name_H-M   'P 1'
#
loop_
_entity.id
_entity.type
_entity.pdbx_description
1 polymer ?
#
loop_
_entity_poly.entity_id
_entity_poly.type
_entity_poly.pdbx_seq_one_letter_code
_entity_poly.pdbx_strand_id
1 'polypeptide(L)' 'MLERLNQEVRRREKVVRIFPNVASANRLMGALLMNSKEDWISSRRKYIHFEEK' A
#
# COMPACT_ATOMS: atom_id res chain seq x y z
N MET A 1 6.03 10.27 -3.86
CA MET A 1 5.27 9.44 -2.88
C MET A 1 4.88 8.10 -3.49
N LEU A 2 4.33 8.10 -4.72
CA LEU A 2 4.07 6.89 -5.50
C LEU A 2 5.30 5.98 -5.61
N GLU A 3 6.48 6.57 -5.84
CA GLU A 3 7.75 5.83 -5.90
C GLU A 3 8.11 5.14 -4.58
N ARG A 4 7.84 5.77 -3.42
CA ARG A 4 8.07 5.15 -2.11
C ARG A 4 7.10 3.98 -1.88
N LEU A 5 5.85 4.15 -2.28
CA LEU A 5 4.85 3.08 -2.20
C LEU A 5 5.26 1.89 -3.09
N ASN A 6 5.67 2.15 -4.35
CA ASN A 6 6.16 1.12 -5.27
C ASN A 6 7.42 0.42 -4.74
N GLN A 7 8.32 1.15 -4.09
CA GLN A 7 9.49 0.54 -3.44
C GLN A 7 9.09 -0.39 -2.31
N GLU A 8 8.14 0.01 -1.46
CA GLU A 8 7.69 -0.83 -0.34
C GLU A 8 6.92 -2.07 -0.82
N VAL A 9 6.10 -1.93 -1.87
CA VAL A 9 5.47 -3.06 -2.57
C VAL A 9 6.53 -4.04 -3.05
N ARG A 10 7.52 -3.57 -3.82
CA ARG A 10 8.61 -4.43 -4.34
C ARG A 10 9.44 -5.06 -3.22
N ARG A 11 9.65 -4.36 -2.10
CA ARG A 11 10.38 -4.89 -0.95
C ARG A 11 9.66 -6.09 -0.32
N ARG A 12 8.34 -5.99 -0.14
CA ARG A 12 7.53 -7.07 0.45
C ARG A 12 7.28 -8.21 -0.53
N GLU A 13 7.12 -7.91 -1.81
CA GLU A 13 7.06 -8.90 -2.89
C GLU A 13 8.33 -9.76 -2.92
N LYS A 14 9.51 -9.13 -2.81
CA LYS A 14 10.81 -9.83 -2.85
C LYS A 14 10.99 -10.87 -1.74
N VAL A 15 10.32 -10.70 -0.59
CA VAL A 15 10.35 -11.66 0.52
C VAL A 15 9.49 -12.89 0.20
N VAL A 16 8.31 -12.69 -0.40
CA VAL A 16 7.39 -13.77 -0.73
C VAL A 16 7.85 -14.58 -1.94
N ARG A 17 8.50 -13.93 -2.93
CA ARG A 17 8.98 -14.48 -4.22
C ARG A 17 7.89 -15.03 -5.14
N ILE A 18 7.04 -15.94 -4.66
CA ILE A 18 5.94 -16.56 -5.41
C ILE A 18 4.71 -16.61 -4.52
N PHE A 19 3.59 -16.05 -4.98
CA PHE A 19 2.34 -16.12 -4.26
C PHE A 19 1.63 -17.46 -4.54
N PRO A 20 1.06 -18.12 -3.53
CA PRO A 20 0.33 -19.38 -3.73
C PRO A 20 -1.01 -19.22 -4.46
N ASN A 21 -1.55 -17.99 -4.50
CA ASN A 21 -2.75 -17.61 -5.25
C ASN A 21 -2.90 -16.09 -5.27
N VAL A 22 -3.79 -15.60 -6.15
CA VAL A 22 -4.11 -14.17 -6.29
C VAL A 22 -4.68 -13.57 -4.99
N ALA A 23 -5.48 -14.32 -4.23
CA ALA A 23 -6.07 -13.83 -3.00
C ALA A 23 -5.01 -13.55 -1.91
N SER A 24 -3.90 -14.28 -1.88
CA SER A 24 -2.77 -14.01 -0.99
C SER A 24 -2.02 -12.74 -1.39
N ALA A 25 -1.86 -12.49 -2.69
CA ALA A 25 -1.29 -11.23 -3.19
C ALA A 25 -2.18 -10.04 -2.82
N ASN A 26 -3.49 -10.14 -3.04
CA ASN A 26 -4.45 -9.11 -2.66
C ASN A 26 -4.45 -8.81 -1.16
N ARG A 27 -4.30 -9.84 -0.32
CA ARG A 27 -4.19 -9.66 1.14
C ARG A 27 -2.95 -8.86 1.54
N LEU A 28 -1.79 -9.18 0.96
CA LEU A 28 -0.56 -8.45 1.24
C LEU A 28 -0.66 -6.98 0.78
N MET A 29 -1.13 -6.78 -0.45
CA MET A 29 -1.29 -5.44 -1.03
C MET A 29 -2.31 -4.61 -0.27
N GLY A 30 -3.45 -5.21 0.09
CA GLY A 30 -4.50 -4.56 0.89
C GLY A 30 -3.98 -4.12 2.26
N ALA A 31 -3.26 -5.01 2.96
CA ALA A 31 -2.66 -4.67 4.26
C ALA A 31 -1.62 -3.53 4.15
N LEU A 32 -0.79 -3.54 3.11
CA LEU A 32 0.19 -2.48 2.85
C LEU A 32 -0.47 -1.12 2.55
N LEU A 33 -1.53 -1.13 1.75
CA LEU A 33 -2.27 0.08 1.39
C LEU A 33 -3.06 0.63 2.59
N MET A 34 -3.65 -0.23 3.42
CA MET A 34 -4.33 0.20 4.66
C MET A 34 -3.36 0.88 5.62
N ASN A 35 -2.18 0.29 5.84
CA ASN A 35 -1.15 0.88 6.67
C ASN A 35 -0.67 2.25 6.12
N SER A 36 -0.46 2.34 4.80
CA SER A 36 -0.07 3.61 4.16
C SER A 36 -1.17 4.67 4.26
N LYS A 37 -2.45 4.27 4.16
CA LYS A 37 -3.60 5.17 4.30
C LYS A 37 -3.66 5.78 5.69
N GLU A 38 -3.42 5.01 6.75
CA GLU A 38 -3.40 5.50 8.13
C GLU A 38 -2.33 6.59 8.31
N ASP A 39 -1.13 6.37 7.78
CA ASP A 39 -0.05 7.36 7.78
C ASP A 39 -0.43 8.64 7.01
N TRP A 40 -1.13 8.50 5.88
CA TRP A 40 -1.54 9.64 5.06
C TRP A 40 -2.66 10.47 5.70
N ILE A 41 -3.57 9.83 6.44
CA ILE A 41 -4.63 10.50 7.19
C ILE A 41 -4.06 11.21 8.42
N SER A 42 -3.11 10.57 9.12
CA SER A 42 -2.47 11.10 10.33
C SER A 42 -1.49 12.24 10.03
N SER A 43 -0.95 12.29 8.80
CA SER A 43 0.01 13.32 8.45
C SER A 43 -0.61 14.71 8.30
N ARG A 44 0.09 15.71 8.86
CA ARG A 44 -0.32 17.13 8.87
C ARG A 44 -0.40 17.75 7.46
N ARG A 45 0.19 17.12 6.45
CA ARG A 45 0.00 17.50 5.04
C ARG A 45 -1.11 16.64 4.44
N LYS A 46 -2.19 17.25 3.99
CA LYS A 46 -3.26 16.54 3.26
C LYS A 46 -2.70 16.00 1.93
N TYR A 47 -2.46 14.70 1.85
CA TYR A 47 -1.90 14.06 0.65
C TYR A 47 -2.96 13.50 -0.30
N ILE A 48 -4.18 13.33 0.18
CA ILE A 48 -5.31 12.77 -0.56
C ILE A 48 -6.48 13.74 -0.36
N HIS A 49 -6.93 14.36 -1.45
CA HIS A 49 -8.18 15.09 -1.48
C HIS A 49 -9.24 14.11 -1.98
N PHE A 50 -10.08 13.62 -1.07
CA PHE A 50 -11.27 12.90 -1.47
C PHE A 50 -12.29 13.94 -1.93
N GLU A 51 -12.59 13.98 -3.23
CA GLU A 51 -13.81 14.61 -3.70
C GLU A 51 -14.93 13.59 -3.54
N GLU A 52 -15.81 13.84 -2.57
CA GLU A 52 -17.10 13.16 -2.51
C GLU A 52 -17.96 13.69 -3.67
N LYS A 53 -18.42 12.78 -4.53
CA LYS A 53 -19.42 13.04 -5.56
C LYS A 53 -20.81 12.74 -5.01
#